data_AF-A0A6C0LGJ0-F1
#
_entry.id   AF-A0A6C0LGJ0-F1
#
_cell.length_a   1.000
_cell.length_b   1.000
_cell.length_c   1.000
_cell.angle_alpha   90.00
_cell.angle_beta   90.00
_cell.angle_gamma   90.00
#
_symmetry.space_group_name_H-M   'P 1'
#
loop_
_entity.id
_entity.type
_entity.pdbx_description
1 polymer ?
#
loop_
_entity_poly.entity_id
_entity_poly.type
_entity_poly.pdbx_seq_one_letter_code
_entity_poly.pdbx_strand_id
1 'polypeptide(L)'
;MFKNYNYDPKSQKNSFDIQNMDLSIVNGIRRVLLTEIPIVGFYGEDEPSIEVHKNTGPLHNEFMKHRIGLIPINVTEKITDTYEDNDYSFDLNIMNDGATTVNVTTASFTGTYKDNQLTAKELNELFPPNPITKQNILITRLRAGEHLHFTATAIKRTGKTNASFSPVSLANFYFIEEPKEASKASNILDKHRAYHKNEYGDPTLIKFEIETVNKLSYSYLFSKAIEIIIAKLNKLITNIDNITIEPVPNNPFSVNFHVDNEDDTLGNIIQSIVHNKYIRGNEKFNKIVCSYIGYICPHPLKQLMIIRITLEEQTNPDVFKQFLTENCEAIIKELNLIDDAWIKFNSQKNKKAT
;
A
#
# COMPACT_ATOMS: atom_id res chain seq x y z
N MET A 1 -21.27 5.12 -0.40
CA MET A 1 -19.84 5.30 -0.17
C MET A 1 -19.08 5.44 -1.48
N PHE A 2 -18.97 4.41 -2.31
CA PHE A 2 -18.24 4.48 -3.59
C PHE A 2 -19.16 4.76 -4.79
N LYS A 3 -18.74 5.64 -5.70
CA LYS A 3 -19.50 6.05 -6.90
C LYS A 3 -18.57 6.36 -8.09
N ASN A 4 -19.17 6.60 -9.26
CA ASN A 4 -18.51 7.19 -10.44
C ASN A 4 -17.20 6.50 -10.86
N TYR A 5 -17.22 5.17 -10.95
CA TYR A 5 -16.08 4.42 -11.47
C TYR A 5 -15.78 4.82 -12.92
N ASN A 6 -14.49 4.99 -13.22
CA ASN A 6 -13.98 5.18 -14.56
C ASN A 6 -12.65 4.43 -14.73
N TYR A 7 -12.43 3.87 -15.93
CA TYR A 7 -11.18 3.23 -16.34
C TYR A 7 -10.62 3.97 -17.55
N ASP A 8 -9.38 4.43 -17.45
CA ASP A 8 -8.63 4.98 -18.58
C ASP A 8 -7.75 3.87 -19.20
N PRO A 9 -8.08 3.34 -20.39
CA PRO A 9 -7.32 2.27 -21.02
C PRO A 9 -5.93 2.71 -21.51
N LYS A 10 -5.69 4.03 -21.69
CA LYS A 10 -4.39 4.52 -22.16
C LYS A 10 -3.36 4.51 -21.05
N SER A 11 -3.77 4.97 -19.86
CA SER A 11 -2.91 4.96 -18.67
C SER A 11 -3.13 3.75 -17.78
N GLN A 12 -4.05 2.85 -18.13
CA GLN A 12 -4.49 1.72 -17.28
C GLN A 12 -4.94 2.14 -15.87
N LYS A 13 -5.41 3.38 -15.73
CA LYS A 13 -5.75 4.00 -14.44
C LYS A 13 -7.21 3.75 -14.09
N ASN A 14 -7.46 3.39 -12.84
CA ASN A 14 -8.79 3.25 -12.27
C ASN A 14 -9.08 4.46 -11.39
N SER A 15 -10.29 5.02 -11.48
CA SER A 15 -10.72 6.13 -10.62
C SER A 15 -12.14 5.95 -10.14
N PHE A 16 -12.44 6.40 -8.93
CA PHE A 16 -13.78 6.36 -8.33
C PHE A 16 -13.92 7.44 -7.26
N ASP A 17 -15.16 7.79 -6.94
CA ASP A 17 -15.47 8.79 -5.91
C ASP A 17 -15.79 8.08 -4.58
N ILE A 18 -15.26 8.63 -3.49
CA ILE A 18 -15.50 8.24 -2.11
C ILE A 18 -16.33 9.36 -1.44
N GLN A 19 -17.46 8.98 -0.87
CA GLN A 19 -18.38 9.89 -0.17
C GLN A 19 -18.41 9.61 1.33
N ASN A 20 -18.28 10.67 2.13
CA ASN A 20 -18.42 10.67 3.58
C ASN A 20 -17.57 9.59 4.28
N MET A 21 -16.28 9.53 3.93
CA MET A 21 -15.29 8.71 4.61
C MET A 21 -14.26 9.62 5.26
N ASP A 22 -13.83 9.30 6.48
CA ASP A 22 -12.81 10.08 7.16
C ASP A 22 -11.51 10.13 6.34
N LEU A 23 -10.92 11.32 6.21
CA LEU A 23 -9.73 11.55 5.40
C LEU A 23 -8.54 10.70 5.89
N SER A 24 -8.45 10.44 7.19
CA SER A 24 -7.40 9.59 7.77
C SER A 24 -7.48 8.16 7.23
N ILE A 25 -8.70 7.60 7.06
CA ILE A 25 -8.92 6.28 6.49
C ILE A 25 -8.52 6.26 5.02
N VAL A 26 -8.97 7.25 4.23
CA VAL A 26 -8.63 7.36 2.80
C VAL A 26 -7.12 7.46 2.60
N ASN A 27 -6.45 8.33 3.36
CA ASN A 27 -5.00 8.48 3.29
C ASN A 27 -4.27 7.25 3.84
N GLY A 28 -4.83 6.57 4.84
CA GLY A 28 -4.28 5.33 5.37
C GLY A 28 -4.28 4.21 4.33
N ILE A 29 -5.41 4.01 3.64
CA ILE A 29 -5.51 3.08 2.51
C ILE A 29 -4.49 3.43 1.43
N ARG A 30 -4.37 4.72 1.06
CA ARG A 30 -3.37 5.18 0.08
C ARG A 30 -1.93 4.84 0.50
N ARG A 31 -1.57 5.03 1.77
CA ARG A 31 -0.22 4.72 2.28
C ARG A 31 0.06 3.22 2.27
N VAL A 32 -0.91 2.40 2.66
CA VAL A 32 -0.80 0.94 2.64
C VAL A 32 -0.65 0.41 1.22
N LEU A 33 -1.43 0.92 0.26
CA LEU A 33 -1.29 0.59 -1.16
C LEU A 33 0.12 0.82 -1.69
N LEU A 34 0.77 1.90 -1.28
CA LEU A 34 2.12 2.25 -1.77
C LEU A 34 3.22 1.40 -1.15
N THR A 35 3.08 1.00 0.11
CA THR A 35 4.23 0.55 0.91
C THR A 35 4.05 -0.74 1.70
N GLU A 36 2.83 -1.19 1.98
CA GLU A 36 2.61 -2.26 2.97
C GLU A 36 1.97 -3.53 2.41
N ILE A 37 1.42 -3.49 1.19
CA ILE A 37 0.92 -4.70 0.54
C ILE A 37 2.12 -5.54 0.08
N PRO A 38 2.27 -6.79 0.56
CA PRO A 38 3.36 -7.65 0.15
C PRO A 38 3.12 -8.22 -1.25
N ILE A 39 4.12 -8.14 -2.12
CA ILE A 39 4.07 -8.71 -3.47
C ILE A 39 5.26 -9.61 -3.77
N VAL A 40 5.09 -10.49 -4.75
CA VAL A 40 6.15 -11.36 -5.27
C VAL A 40 7.01 -10.58 -6.26
N GLY A 41 8.32 -10.60 -6.05
CA GLY A 41 9.27 -9.86 -6.88
C GLY A 41 10.71 -10.35 -6.70
N PHE A 42 11.62 -9.76 -7.48
CA PHE A 42 13.04 -9.94 -7.32
C PHE A 42 13.61 -8.86 -6.40
N TYR A 43 14.71 -9.17 -5.71
CA TYR A 43 15.44 -8.19 -4.93
C TYR A 43 16.87 -8.03 -5.45
N GLY A 44 17.24 -6.80 -5.79
CA GLY A 44 18.48 -6.49 -6.52
C GLY A 44 19.50 -5.66 -5.74
N GLU A 45 19.29 -5.44 -4.45
CA GLU A 45 20.12 -4.59 -3.60
C GLU A 45 20.96 -5.41 -2.61
N ASP A 46 21.02 -5.03 -1.33
CA ASP A 46 22.03 -5.47 -0.35
C ASP A 46 22.20 -6.99 -0.24
N GLU A 47 21.09 -7.73 -0.24
CA GLU A 47 21.05 -9.20 -0.20
C GLU A 47 20.26 -9.75 -1.39
N PRO A 48 20.82 -9.66 -2.61
CA PRO A 48 20.03 -9.82 -3.82
C PRO A 48 19.60 -11.27 -4.00
N SER A 49 18.36 -11.48 -4.42
CA SER A 49 17.83 -12.80 -4.80
C SER A 49 18.29 -13.23 -6.20
N ILE A 50 19.37 -12.61 -6.71
CA ILE A 50 19.85 -12.68 -8.10
C ILE A 50 21.35 -12.98 -8.07
N GLU A 51 21.73 -14.10 -8.68
CA GLU A 51 23.11 -14.55 -8.80
C GLU A 51 23.55 -14.48 -10.26
N VAL A 52 24.61 -13.70 -10.52
CA VAL A 52 25.18 -13.54 -11.86
C VAL A 52 26.36 -14.51 -12.00
N HIS A 53 26.19 -15.53 -12.83
CA HIS A 53 27.20 -16.56 -13.10
C HIS A 53 28.22 -16.09 -14.12
N LYS A 54 27.77 -15.37 -15.15
CA LYS A 54 28.64 -14.82 -16.19
C LYS A 54 28.05 -13.53 -16.76
N ASN A 55 28.88 -12.51 -16.87
CA ASN A 55 28.50 -11.25 -17.49
C ASN A 55 29.72 -10.64 -18.17
N THR A 56 29.76 -10.71 -19.49
CA THR A 56 30.77 -10.04 -20.31
C THR A 56 30.18 -8.86 -21.09
N GLY A 57 28.95 -8.47 -20.77
CA GLY A 57 28.25 -7.36 -21.39
C GLY A 57 28.71 -5.99 -20.88
N PRO A 58 28.10 -4.91 -21.39
CA PRO A 58 28.53 -3.54 -21.11
C PRO A 58 28.13 -3.02 -19.73
N LEU A 59 27.18 -3.66 -19.05
CA LEU A 59 26.68 -3.25 -17.73
C LEU A 59 27.31 -4.14 -16.65
N HIS A 60 27.84 -3.54 -15.59
CA HIS A 60 28.38 -4.31 -14.47
C HIS A 60 27.28 -5.01 -13.65
N ASN A 61 27.68 -5.97 -12.82
CA ASN A 61 26.79 -6.91 -12.16
C ASN A 61 25.76 -6.22 -11.25
N GLU A 62 26.15 -5.18 -10.53
CA GLU A 62 25.28 -4.43 -9.63
C GLU A 62 24.18 -3.68 -10.41
N PHE A 63 24.50 -3.08 -11.56
CA PHE A 63 23.47 -2.52 -12.43
C PHE A 63 22.54 -3.59 -12.98
N MET A 64 23.06 -4.76 -13.32
CA MET A 64 22.24 -5.88 -13.80
C MET A 64 21.29 -6.36 -12.71
N LYS A 65 21.77 -6.60 -11.49
CA LYS A 65 20.97 -6.99 -10.33
C LYS A 65 19.88 -5.94 -10.03
N HIS A 66 20.24 -4.66 -10.01
CA HIS A 66 19.27 -3.58 -9.79
C HIS A 66 18.19 -3.56 -10.89
N ARG A 67 18.57 -3.67 -12.17
CA ARG A 67 17.60 -3.71 -13.29
C ARG A 67 16.68 -4.92 -13.22
N ILE A 68 17.22 -6.10 -12.92
CA ILE A 68 16.45 -7.34 -12.79
C ILE A 68 15.53 -7.26 -11.56
N GLY A 69 15.99 -6.67 -10.46
CA GLY A 69 15.21 -6.41 -9.24
C GLY A 69 13.94 -5.58 -9.48
N LEU A 70 13.94 -4.72 -10.50
CA LEU A 70 12.80 -3.87 -10.86
C LEU A 70 11.82 -4.54 -11.85
N ILE A 71 12.07 -5.78 -12.30
CA ILE A 71 11.18 -6.48 -13.21
C ILE A 71 9.96 -6.99 -12.41
N PRO A 72 8.74 -6.53 -12.72
CA PRO A 72 7.55 -6.99 -12.02
C PRO A 72 7.21 -8.43 -12.42
N ILE A 73 6.80 -9.24 -11.44
CA ILE A 73 6.34 -10.60 -11.66
C ILE A 73 4.80 -10.62 -11.56
N ASN A 74 4.13 -11.03 -12.64
CA ASN A 74 2.68 -11.00 -12.76
C ASN A 74 2.01 -12.28 -12.25
N VAL A 75 2.08 -12.50 -10.94
CA VAL A 75 1.39 -13.60 -10.27
C VAL A 75 -0.10 -13.30 -10.04
N THR A 76 -0.89 -14.35 -9.83
CA THR A 76 -2.31 -14.20 -9.47
C THR A 76 -2.46 -13.73 -8.02
N GLU A 77 -3.62 -13.15 -7.69
CA GLU A 77 -3.99 -12.77 -6.32
C GLU A 77 -3.89 -13.96 -5.35
N LYS A 78 -4.37 -15.13 -5.77
CA LYS A 78 -4.28 -16.39 -4.99
C LYS A 78 -2.83 -16.77 -4.70
N ILE A 79 -1.96 -16.74 -5.71
CA ILE A 79 -0.52 -17.03 -5.50
C ILE A 79 0.07 -15.99 -4.57
N THR A 80 -0.22 -14.71 -4.78
CA THR A 80 0.29 -13.61 -3.94
C THR A 80 -0.05 -13.82 -2.47
N ASP A 81 -1.27 -14.24 -2.15
CA ASP A 81 -1.68 -14.47 -0.77
C ASP A 81 -0.90 -15.62 -0.12
N THR A 82 -0.68 -16.73 -0.82
CA THR A 82 -0.08 -17.96 -0.28
C THR A 82 1.38 -18.18 -0.67
N TYR A 83 2.05 -17.18 -1.25
CA TYR A 83 3.41 -17.34 -1.76
C TYR A 83 4.42 -17.55 -0.63
N GLU A 84 5.31 -18.52 -0.80
CA GLU A 84 6.47 -18.76 0.05
C GLU A 84 7.75 -18.40 -0.71
N ASP A 85 8.73 -17.80 -0.02
CA ASP A 85 9.98 -17.35 -0.63
C ASP A 85 10.68 -18.51 -1.37
N ASN A 86 11.18 -18.22 -2.58
CA ASN A 86 11.88 -19.16 -3.47
C ASN A 86 11.01 -20.21 -4.16
N ASP A 87 9.68 -20.16 -4.03
CA ASP A 87 8.77 -21.03 -4.79
C ASP A 87 8.94 -20.85 -6.31
N TYR A 88 9.33 -19.67 -6.78
CA TYR A 88 9.70 -19.41 -8.17
C TYR A 88 11.21 -19.24 -8.29
N SER A 89 11.80 -19.94 -9.27
CA SER A 89 13.20 -19.78 -9.67
C SER A 89 13.28 -19.57 -11.18
N PHE A 90 14.11 -18.65 -11.62
CA PHE A 90 14.27 -18.28 -13.02
C PHE A 90 15.74 -18.36 -13.43
N ASP A 91 16.00 -18.80 -14.65
CA ASP A 91 17.31 -18.85 -15.30
C ASP A 91 17.24 -18.11 -16.65
N LEU A 92 18.28 -17.34 -16.93
CA LEU A 92 18.52 -16.74 -18.23
C LEU A 92 19.99 -16.91 -18.59
N ASN A 93 20.25 -17.63 -19.68
CA ASN A 93 21.59 -17.91 -20.19
C ASN A 93 21.65 -17.63 -21.70
N ILE A 94 22.24 -16.50 -22.09
CA ILE A 94 22.30 -16.05 -23.50
C ILE A 94 23.70 -15.59 -23.86
N MET A 95 24.31 -16.28 -24.82
CA MET A 95 25.52 -15.86 -25.51
C MET A 95 25.16 -15.37 -26.92
N ASN A 96 25.71 -14.22 -27.32
CA ASN A 96 25.50 -13.70 -28.67
C ASN A 96 26.61 -14.18 -29.62
N ASP A 97 26.35 -15.28 -30.31
CA ASP A 97 27.26 -15.83 -31.33
C ASP A 97 27.12 -15.14 -32.71
N GLY A 98 26.19 -14.21 -32.84
CA GLY A 98 25.92 -13.48 -34.08
C GLY A 98 26.83 -12.26 -34.29
N ALA A 99 26.80 -11.71 -35.49
CA ALA A 99 27.55 -10.48 -35.84
C ALA A 99 26.87 -9.19 -35.36
N THR A 100 25.56 -9.23 -35.07
CA THR A 100 24.75 -8.06 -34.70
C THR A 100 24.40 -8.06 -33.22
N THR A 101 24.12 -6.87 -32.67
CA THR A 101 23.66 -6.75 -31.28
C THR A 101 22.31 -7.44 -31.07
N VAL A 102 22.19 -8.19 -29.97
CA VAL A 102 20.95 -8.89 -29.56
C VAL A 102 20.36 -8.20 -28.33
N ASN A 103 19.04 -7.99 -28.35
CA ASN A 103 18.28 -7.52 -27.19
C ASN A 103 17.95 -8.71 -26.28
N VAL A 104 18.42 -8.67 -25.04
CA VAL A 104 18.05 -9.64 -24.01
C VAL A 104 16.84 -9.13 -23.26
N THR A 105 15.73 -9.86 -23.32
CA THR A 105 14.45 -9.43 -22.72
C THR A 105 13.90 -10.50 -21.79
N THR A 106 12.85 -10.15 -21.04
CA THR A 106 12.15 -11.10 -20.14
C THR A 106 11.47 -12.26 -20.86
N ALA A 107 11.31 -12.20 -22.19
CA ALA A 107 10.80 -13.33 -22.98
C ALA A 107 11.76 -14.53 -23.01
N SER A 108 13.04 -14.30 -22.69
CA SER A 108 14.08 -15.34 -22.69
C SER A 108 14.23 -16.06 -21.36
N PHE A 109 13.40 -15.75 -20.37
CA PHE A 109 13.40 -16.48 -19.11
C PHE A 109 12.97 -17.93 -19.31
N THR A 110 13.64 -18.81 -18.58
CA THR A 110 13.14 -20.13 -18.22
C THR A 110 12.98 -20.18 -16.71
N GLY A 111 12.24 -21.15 -16.16
CA GLY A 111 12.08 -21.21 -14.71
C GLY A 111 11.21 -22.35 -14.22
N THR A 112 11.11 -22.45 -12.91
CA THR A 112 10.32 -23.45 -12.20
C THR A 112 9.38 -22.79 -11.19
N TYR A 113 8.30 -23.50 -10.87
CA TYR A 113 7.46 -23.23 -9.70
C TYR A 113 7.34 -24.50 -8.86
N LYS A 114 7.82 -24.45 -7.61
CA LYS A 114 7.92 -25.63 -6.72
C LYS A 114 8.55 -26.83 -7.45
N ASP A 115 9.71 -26.57 -8.06
CA ASP A 115 10.49 -27.51 -8.87
C ASP A 115 9.83 -28.03 -10.16
N ASN A 116 8.60 -27.61 -10.48
CA ASN A 116 7.94 -27.94 -11.73
C ASN A 116 8.32 -26.93 -12.82
N GLN A 117 8.74 -27.42 -13.99
CA GLN A 117 9.11 -26.58 -15.13
C GLN A 117 7.93 -25.72 -15.60
N LEU A 118 8.15 -24.42 -15.76
CA LEU A 118 7.18 -23.49 -16.30
C LEU A 118 7.11 -23.61 -17.82
N THR A 119 5.90 -23.66 -18.35
CA THR A 119 5.63 -23.61 -19.77
C THR A 119 5.86 -22.21 -20.33
N ALA A 120 6.07 -22.12 -21.66
CA ALA A 120 6.17 -20.83 -22.35
C ALA A 120 4.90 -19.97 -22.16
N LYS A 121 3.72 -20.59 -21.98
CA LYS A 121 2.48 -19.85 -21.69
C LYS A 121 2.54 -19.22 -20.29
N GLU A 122 2.94 -19.97 -19.28
CA GLU A 122 3.04 -19.47 -17.90
C GLU A 122 4.10 -18.36 -17.79
N LEU A 123 5.26 -18.51 -18.44
CA LEU A 123 6.29 -17.48 -18.49
C LEU A 123 5.78 -16.19 -19.15
N ASN A 124 5.01 -16.30 -20.24
CA ASN A 124 4.36 -15.15 -20.87
C ASN A 124 3.29 -14.50 -19.98
N GLU A 125 2.62 -15.26 -19.12
CA GLU A 125 1.67 -14.69 -18.15
C GLU A 125 2.37 -13.98 -16.98
N LEU A 126 3.56 -14.45 -16.57
CA LEU A 126 4.38 -13.83 -15.53
C LEU A 126 5.11 -12.57 -16.04
N PHE A 127 5.57 -12.59 -17.29
CA PHE A 127 6.32 -11.50 -17.92
C PHE A 127 5.71 -11.07 -19.27
N PRO A 128 4.45 -10.60 -19.28
CA PRO A 128 3.75 -10.25 -20.49
C PRO A 128 4.42 -9.09 -21.23
N PRO A 129 4.31 -9.04 -22.57
CA PRO A 129 4.75 -7.89 -23.34
C PRO A 129 3.89 -6.66 -22.99
N ASN A 130 4.47 -5.48 -23.07
CA ASN A 130 3.76 -4.23 -22.83
C ASN A 130 2.54 -4.10 -23.79
N PRO A 131 1.35 -3.72 -23.30
CA PRO A 131 0.14 -3.66 -24.13
C PRO A 131 0.23 -2.70 -25.32
N ILE A 132 1.05 -1.65 -25.22
CA ILE A 132 1.19 -0.61 -26.24
C ILE A 132 2.29 -0.98 -27.23
N THR A 133 3.52 -1.24 -26.73
CA THR A 133 4.68 -1.48 -27.61
C THR A 133 4.75 -2.93 -28.12
N LYS A 134 3.99 -3.85 -27.50
CA LYS A 134 4.04 -5.29 -27.76
C LYS A 134 5.42 -5.92 -27.52
N GLN A 135 6.26 -5.27 -26.70
CA GLN A 135 7.61 -5.72 -26.38
C GLN A 135 7.72 -6.13 -24.91
N ASN A 136 8.49 -7.18 -24.65
CA ASN A 136 8.91 -7.57 -23.30
C ASN A 136 9.97 -6.60 -22.76
N ILE A 137 10.18 -6.62 -21.44
CA ILE A 137 11.10 -5.69 -20.78
C ILE A 137 12.54 -5.98 -21.21
N LEU A 138 13.24 -4.95 -21.68
CA LEU A 138 14.65 -5.03 -22.07
C LEU A 138 15.55 -5.05 -20.84
N ILE A 139 16.28 -6.15 -20.65
CA ILE A 139 17.24 -6.30 -19.56
C ILE A 139 18.57 -5.65 -19.95
N THR A 140 19.16 -6.09 -21.07
CA THR A 140 20.41 -5.55 -21.60
C THR A 140 20.53 -5.80 -23.11
N ARG A 141 21.61 -5.32 -23.72
CA ARG A 141 21.98 -5.58 -25.11
C ARG A 141 23.36 -6.20 -25.16
N LEU A 142 23.49 -7.32 -25.85
CA LEU A 142 24.76 -8.05 -26.01
C LEU A 142 25.31 -7.84 -27.43
N ARG A 143 26.56 -7.41 -27.54
CA ARG A 143 27.34 -7.40 -28.78
C ARG A 143 27.84 -8.81 -29.13
N ALA A 144 28.39 -8.97 -30.32
CA ALA A 144 28.98 -10.22 -30.77
C ALA A 144 30.04 -10.72 -29.76
N GLY A 145 29.91 -11.97 -29.31
CA GLY A 145 30.77 -12.61 -28.32
C GLY A 145 30.46 -12.30 -26.86
N GLU A 146 29.50 -11.41 -26.56
CA GLU A 146 29.10 -11.12 -25.18
C GLU A 146 28.09 -12.16 -24.65
N HIS A 147 28.12 -12.40 -23.35
CA HIS A 147 27.36 -13.44 -22.66
C HIS A 147 26.80 -12.91 -21.34
N LEU A 148 25.51 -13.13 -21.12
CA LEU A 148 24.86 -12.97 -19.83
C LEU A 148 24.27 -14.32 -19.36
N HIS A 149 24.63 -14.74 -18.15
CA HIS A 149 24.02 -15.85 -17.44
C HIS A 149 23.76 -15.45 -15.99
N PHE A 150 22.50 -15.54 -15.55
CA PHE A 150 22.11 -15.36 -14.16
C PHE A 150 20.96 -16.28 -13.77
N THR A 151 20.85 -16.54 -12.48
CA THR A 151 19.68 -17.15 -11.83
C THR A 151 19.04 -16.16 -10.87
N ALA A 152 17.73 -16.21 -10.71
CA ALA A 152 16.99 -15.36 -9.80
C ALA A 152 15.86 -16.11 -9.10
N THR A 153 15.76 -16.02 -7.78
CA THR A 153 14.61 -16.51 -7.03
C THR A 153 13.69 -15.36 -6.67
N ALA A 154 12.38 -15.60 -6.72
CA ALA A 154 11.40 -14.59 -6.30
C ALA A 154 11.12 -14.70 -4.79
N ILE A 155 10.92 -13.55 -4.17
CA ILE A 155 10.62 -13.40 -2.75
C ILE A 155 9.39 -12.52 -2.56
N LYS A 156 8.76 -12.57 -1.39
CA LYS A 156 7.62 -11.75 -1.03
C LYS A 156 8.00 -10.68 -0.02
N ARG A 157 7.99 -9.42 -0.42
CA ARG A 157 8.29 -8.26 0.44
C ARG A 157 7.32 -7.12 0.18
N THR A 158 7.41 -6.06 0.97
CA THR A 158 6.56 -4.87 0.84
C THR A 158 7.36 -3.68 0.30
N GLY A 159 6.67 -2.66 -0.19
CA GLY A 159 7.29 -1.40 -0.64
C GLY A 159 8.12 -0.69 0.44
N LYS A 160 7.91 -0.98 1.74
CA LYS A 160 8.77 -0.52 2.83
C LYS A 160 10.18 -1.10 2.75
N THR A 161 10.34 -2.32 2.26
CA THR A 161 11.65 -2.95 2.07
C THR A 161 12.38 -2.33 0.88
N ASN A 162 11.71 -2.24 -0.27
CA ASN A 162 12.23 -1.58 -1.46
C ASN A 162 11.10 -1.16 -2.39
N ALA A 163 11.27 -0.07 -3.12
CA ALA A 163 10.27 0.44 -4.06
C ALA A 163 9.89 -0.57 -5.17
N SER A 164 10.77 -1.54 -5.50
CA SER A 164 10.47 -2.63 -6.43
C SER A 164 9.28 -3.51 -5.99
N PHE A 165 8.95 -3.50 -4.70
CA PHE A 165 7.83 -4.23 -4.13
C PHE A 165 6.55 -3.38 -3.98
N SER A 166 6.46 -2.23 -4.65
CA SER A 166 5.21 -1.48 -4.71
C SER A 166 4.26 -2.08 -5.76
N PRO A 167 3.01 -2.46 -5.41
CA PRO A 167 2.05 -3.00 -6.37
C PRO A 167 1.48 -1.95 -7.33
N VAL A 168 1.70 -0.67 -7.05
CA VAL A 168 1.06 0.46 -7.74
C VAL A 168 2.10 1.44 -8.28
N SER A 169 1.85 1.95 -9.48
CA SER A 169 2.59 3.08 -10.05
C SER A 169 1.97 4.40 -9.58
N LEU A 170 0.67 4.37 -9.26
CA LEU A 170 -0.08 5.52 -8.77
C LEU A 170 -1.11 5.06 -7.72
N ALA A 171 -1.11 5.74 -6.57
CA ALA A 171 -2.22 5.74 -5.62
C ALA A 171 -2.34 7.15 -5.04
N ASN A 172 -3.35 7.88 -5.49
CA ASN A 172 -3.56 9.28 -5.10
C ASN A 172 -5.04 9.59 -4.92
N PHE A 173 -5.33 10.71 -4.26
CA PHE A 173 -6.67 11.24 -4.19
C PHE A 173 -6.70 12.76 -4.29
N TYR A 174 -7.86 13.29 -4.69
CA TYR A 174 -8.13 14.71 -4.83
C TYR A 174 -9.47 15.05 -4.19
N PHE A 175 -9.62 16.24 -3.63
CA PHE A 175 -10.92 16.71 -3.15
C PHE A 175 -11.73 17.22 -4.33
N ILE A 176 -12.99 16.80 -4.43
CA ILE A 176 -13.86 17.24 -5.53
C ILE A 176 -14.33 18.66 -5.21
N GLU A 177 -14.09 19.57 -6.16
CA GLU A 177 -14.46 20.99 -6.08
C GLU A 177 -15.98 21.14 -6.00
N GLU A 178 -16.44 22.06 -5.14
CA GLU A 178 -17.82 22.51 -5.10
C GLU A 178 -17.99 23.69 -6.08
N PRO A 179 -18.66 23.52 -7.23
CA PRO A 179 -18.62 24.52 -8.30
C PRO A 179 -19.11 25.92 -7.89
N LYS A 180 -20.09 26.04 -6.98
CA LYS A 180 -20.59 27.35 -6.55
C LYS A 180 -19.60 28.10 -5.68
N GLU A 181 -18.77 27.41 -4.91
CA GLU A 181 -17.71 28.05 -4.14
C GLU A 181 -16.48 28.33 -5.01
N ALA A 182 -16.08 27.37 -5.85
CA ALA A 182 -14.95 27.53 -6.74
C ALA A 182 -15.15 28.69 -7.73
N SER A 183 -16.37 28.90 -8.24
CA SER A 183 -16.68 30.03 -9.12
C SER A 183 -16.50 31.42 -8.49
N LYS A 184 -16.52 31.51 -7.15
CA LYS A 184 -16.28 32.78 -6.42
C LYS A 184 -14.79 33.10 -6.27
N ALA A 185 -13.91 32.11 -6.39
CA ALA A 185 -12.48 32.27 -6.23
C ALA A 185 -11.84 32.87 -7.49
N SER A 186 -11.02 33.91 -7.31
CA SER A 186 -10.36 34.63 -8.40
C SER A 186 -9.08 33.93 -8.90
N ASN A 187 -8.36 33.23 -8.01
CA ASN A 187 -7.15 32.49 -8.36
C ASN A 187 -7.34 30.96 -8.29
N ILE A 188 -6.43 30.23 -8.95
CA ILE A 188 -6.50 28.77 -9.12
C ILE A 188 -6.36 28.03 -7.79
N LEU A 189 -5.50 28.48 -6.88
CA LEU A 189 -5.28 27.81 -5.60
C LEU A 189 -6.51 27.87 -4.70
N ASP A 190 -7.20 29.01 -4.68
CA ASP A 190 -8.43 29.17 -3.92
C ASP A 190 -9.60 28.37 -4.52
N LYS A 191 -9.61 28.17 -5.84
CA LYS A 191 -10.55 27.24 -6.50
C LYS A 191 -10.34 25.81 -6.01
N HIS A 192 -9.09 25.35 -5.97
CA HIS A 192 -8.78 24.01 -5.47
C HIS A 192 -9.04 23.83 -3.97
N ARG A 193 -9.12 24.93 -3.19
CA ARG A 193 -9.52 24.91 -1.77
C ARG A 193 -11.03 24.93 -1.58
N ALA A 194 -11.82 25.20 -2.63
CA ALA A 194 -13.26 25.23 -2.62
C ALA A 194 -13.84 23.84 -2.97
N TYR A 195 -13.63 22.87 -2.09
CA TYR A 195 -14.13 21.50 -2.20
C TYR A 195 -15.35 21.25 -1.31
N HIS A 196 -16.07 20.17 -1.55
CA HIS A 196 -17.20 19.76 -0.69
C HIS A 196 -16.72 19.45 0.73
N LYS A 197 -17.28 20.15 1.72
CA LYS A 197 -16.87 20.06 3.14
C LYS A 197 -18.02 19.73 4.07
N ASN A 198 -17.71 19.18 5.23
CA ASN A 198 -18.63 19.09 6.37
C ASN A 198 -18.61 20.40 7.19
N GLU A 199 -19.36 20.42 8.29
CA GLU A 199 -19.42 21.57 9.23
C GLU A 199 -18.08 21.93 9.87
N TYR A 200 -17.12 21.00 9.91
CA TYR A 200 -15.77 21.19 10.44
C TYR A 200 -14.73 21.56 9.38
N GLY A 201 -15.13 21.67 8.11
CA GLY A 201 -14.24 21.99 6.99
C GLY A 201 -13.51 20.79 6.37
N ASP A 202 -13.81 19.56 6.81
CA ASP A 202 -13.18 18.34 6.28
C ASP A 202 -13.84 17.91 4.95
N PRO A 203 -13.08 17.34 4.01
CA PRO A 203 -13.60 16.93 2.71
C PRO A 203 -14.62 15.80 2.82
N THR A 204 -15.77 15.94 2.16
CA THR A 204 -16.85 14.92 2.14
C THR A 204 -16.94 14.15 0.82
N LEU A 205 -16.32 14.68 -0.24
CA LEU A 205 -16.29 14.07 -1.56
C LEU A 205 -14.87 14.05 -2.11
N ILE A 206 -14.33 12.84 -2.30
CA ILE A 206 -12.94 12.59 -2.65
C ILE A 206 -12.89 11.74 -3.91
N LYS A 207 -12.11 12.13 -4.91
CA LYS A 207 -11.79 11.29 -6.07
C LYS A 207 -10.52 10.51 -5.78
N PHE A 208 -10.59 9.19 -5.80
CA PHE A 208 -9.45 8.30 -5.65
C PHE A 208 -9.00 7.77 -7.01
N GLU A 209 -7.69 7.68 -7.22
CA GLU A 209 -7.08 7.14 -8.43
C GLU A 209 -6.03 6.09 -8.07
N ILE A 210 -6.03 4.98 -8.80
CA ILE A 210 -5.12 3.85 -8.61
C ILE A 210 -4.70 3.24 -9.96
N GLU A 211 -3.41 3.02 -10.13
CA GLU A 211 -2.79 2.38 -11.29
C GLU A 211 -1.88 1.24 -10.79
N THR A 212 -2.10 0.03 -11.29
CA THR A 212 -1.42 -1.18 -10.84
C THR A 212 -0.23 -1.49 -11.74
N VAL A 213 0.87 -1.97 -11.17
CA VAL A 213 2.08 -2.37 -11.92
C VAL A 213 2.00 -3.82 -12.36
N ASN A 214 1.45 -4.66 -11.49
CA ASN A 214 1.35 -6.10 -11.70
C ASN A 214 -0.09 -6.53 -12.04
N LYS A 215 -0.31 -7.84 -12.17
CA LYS A 215 -1.61 -8.48 -12.50
C LYS A 215 -2.64 -8.41 -11.35
N LEU A 216 -2.30 -7.77 -10.22
CA LEU A 216 -3.24 -7.61 -9.10
C LEU A 216 -4.30 -6.57 -9.44
N SER A 217 -5.57 -6.89 -9.20
CA SER A 217 -6.64 -5.95 -9.50
C SER A 217 -6.69 -4.80 -8.49
N TYR A 218 -7.11 -3.62 -8.95
CA TYR A 218 -7.34 -2.48 -8.03
C TYR A 218 -8.36 -2.82 -6.94
N SER A 219 -9.32 -3.70 -7.24
CA SER A 219 -10.34 -4.16 -6.28
C SER A 219 -9.70 -4.95 -5.16
N TYR A 220 -8.86 -5.93 -5.50
CA TYR A 220 -8.10 -6.72 -4.54
C TYR A 220 -7.16 -5.86 -3.70
N LEU A 221 -6.38 -4.98 -4.35
CA LEU A 221 -5.42 -4.13 -3.63
C LEU A 221 -6.09 -3.22 -2.61
N PHE A 222 -7.25 -2.65 -2.93
CA PHE A 222 -7.98 -1.78 -2.01
C PHE A 222 -8.53 -2.58 -0.81
N SER A 223 -9.11 -3.77 -1.02
CA SER A 223 -9.54 -4.65 0.07
C SER A 223 -8.35 -5.11 0.92
N LYS A 224 -7.23 -5.49 0.29
CA LYS A 224 -6.00 -5.85 1.01
C LYS A 224 -5.45 -4.72 1.85
N ALA A 225 -5.57 -3.48 1.38
CA ALA A 225 -5.18 -2.33 2.18
C ALA A 225 -6.02 -2.20 3.46
N ILE A 226 -7.33 -2.42 3.37
CA ILE A 226 -8.23 -2.42 4.53
C ILE A 226 -7.89 -3.59 5.47
N GLU A 227 -7.69 -4.79 4.93
CA GLU A 227 -7.32 -6.00 5.69
C GLU A 227 -6.05 -5.76 6.53
N ILE A 228 -5.02 -5.14 5.94
CA ILE A 228 -3.77 -4.81 6.63
C ILE A 228 -4.00 -3.81 7.76
N ILE A 229 -4.81 -2.76 7.55
CA ILE A 229 -5.13 -1.79 8.61
C ILE A 229 -5.88 -2.47 9.76
N ILE A 230 -6.85 -3.34 9.46
CA ILE A 230 -7.57 -4.14 10.46
C ILE A 230 -6.60 -5.05 11.22
N ALA A 231 -5.69 -5.73 10.53
CA ALA A 231 -4.69 -6.60 11.16
C ALA A 231 -3.79 -5.83 12.13
N LYS A 232 -3.39 -4.61 11.78
CA LYS A 232 -2.63 -3.72 12.67
C LYS A 232 -3.42 -3.30 13.91
N LEU A 233 -4.68 -2.90 13.75
CA LEU A 233 -5.57 -2.58 14.87
C LEU A 233 -5.75 -3.79 15.81
N ASN A 234 -5.97 -4.98 15.25
CA ASN A 234 -6.05 -6.22 16.04
C ASN A 234 -4.74 -6.51 16.78
N LYS A 235 -3.59 -6.33 16.13
CA LYS A 235 -2.27 -6.50 16.76
C LYS A 235 -2.06 -5.50 17.91
N LEU A 236 -2.52 -4.26 17.75
CA LEU A 236 -2.50 -3.25 18.81
C LEU A 236 -3.36 -3.68 20.01
N ILE A 237 -4.59 -4.15 19.75
CA ILE A 237 -5.50 -4.65 20.79
C ILE A 237 -4.90 -5.87 21.52
N THR A 238 -4.39 -6.86 20.79
CA THR A 238 -3.79 -8.07 21.40
C THR A 238 -2.57 -7.74 22.26
N ASN A 239 -1.80 -6.73 21.88
CA ASN A 239 -0.59 -6.34 22.61
C ASN A 239 -0.83 -5.25 23.66
N ILE A 240 -2.07 -4.80 23.87
CA ILE A 240 -2.41 -3.64 24.70
C ILE A 240 -1.84 -3.74 26.13
N ASP A 241 -1.77 -4.95 26.68
CA ASP A 241 -1.26 -5.21 28.02
C ASP A 241 0.28 -5.20 28.11
N ASN A 242 0.96 -5.39 26.98
CA ASN A 242 2.42 -5.39 26.88
C ASN A 242 2.96 -4.01 26.48
N ILE A 243 2.09 -3.04 26.17
CA ILE A 243 2.49 -1.70 25.78
C ILE A 243 2.93 -0.90 27.01
N THR A 244 4.05 -0.20 26.86
CA THR A 244 4.53 0.72 27.90
C THR A 244 3.61 1.94 27.96
N ILE A 245 3.07 2.22 29.16
CA ILE A 245 2.19 3.36 29.42
C ILE A 245 2.90 4.29 30.40
N GLU A 246 3.12 5.54 29.97
CA GLU A 246 3.81 6.55 30.77
C GLU A 246 2.88 7.74 31.05
N PRO A 247 2.72 8.19 32.31
CA PRO A 247 1.98 9.40 32.61
C PRO A 247 2.69 10.64 32.04
N VAL A 248 1.93 11.62 31.60
CA VAL A 248 2.51 12.88 31.09
C VAL A 248 2.91 13.78 32.27
N PRO A 249 4.15 14.31 32.30
CA PRO A 249 4.57 15.22 33.37
C PRO A 249 3.62 16.42 33.51
N ASN A 250 3.26 16.75 34.74
CA ASN A 250 2.34 17.85 35.09
C ASN A 250 0.90 17.72 34.54
N ASN A 251 0.51 16.56 34.00
CA ASN A 251 -0.87 16.28 33.61
C ASN A 251 -1.25 14.83 33.99
N PRO A 252 -1.74 14.61 35.23
CA PRO A 252 -1.99 13.26 35.75
C PRO A 252 -3.10 12.50 35.03
N PHE A 253 -3.97 13.21 34.31
CA PHE A 253 -5.08 12.64 33.54
C PHE A 253 -4.69 12.26 32.10
N SER A 254 -3.40 12.42 31.76
CA SER A 254 -2.87 12.14 30.44
C SER A 254 -1.83 11.04 30.49
N VAL A 255 -1.94 10.10 29.56
CA VAL A 255 -0.99 8.99 29.41
C VAL A 255 -0.49 8.90 27.97
N ASN A 256 0.74 8.41 27.81
CA ASN A 256 1.37 8.07 26.55
C ASN A 256 1.44 6.55 26.41
N PHE A 257 0.91 5.99 25.32
CA PHE A 257 1.06 4.60 24.93
C PHE A 257 2.19 4.48 23.92
N HIS A 258 3.22 3.68 24.22
CA HIS A 258 4.38 3.49 23.36
C HIS A 258 4.18 2.24 22.51
N VAL A 259 3.82 2.44 21.24
CA VAL A 259 3.49 1.37 20.28
C VAL A 259 4.67 1.14 19.33
N ASP A 260 5.35 0.02 19.51
CA ASP A 260 6.47 -0.38 18.65
C ASP A 260 6.01 -0.89 17.28
N ASN A 261 6.85 -0.71 16.26
CA ASN A 261 6.64 -1.17 14.88
C ASN A 261 5.41 -0.57 14.19
N GLU A 262 5.01 0.64 14.57
CA GLU A 262 3.92 1.39 13.93
C GLU A 262 4.34 2.81 13.53
N ASP A 263 3.57 3.39 12.61
CA ASP A 263 3.83 4.69 12.00
C ASP A 263 2.58 5.58 11.93
N ASP A 264 2.71 6.75 11.30
CA ASP A 264 1.64 7.75 11.14
C ASP A 264 0.32 7.18 10.60
N THR A 265 0.36 6.09 9.82
CA THR A 265 -0.82 5.50 9.18
C THR A 265 -1.85 5.10 10.23
N LEU A 266 -1.45 4.31 11.22
CA LEU A 266 -2.34 3.82 12.27
C LEU A 266 -2.68 4.94 13.25
N GLY A 267 -1.68 5.73 13.65
CA GLY A 267 -1.83 6.82 14.62
C GLY A 267 -2.81 7.89 14.15
N ASN A 268 -2.73 8.29 12.88
CA ASN A 268 -3.62 9.30 12.32
C ASN A 268 -5.07 8.80 12.19
N ILE A 269 -5.28 7.52 11.88
CA ILE A 269 -6.63 6.92 11.85
C ILE A 269 -7.24 6.95 13.25
N ILE A 270 -6.53 6.43 14.25
CA ILE A 270 -7.01 6.38 15.64
C ILE A 270 -7.28 7.80 16.14
N GLN A 271 -6.32 8.71 15.98
CA GLN A 271 -6.47 10.10 16.40
C GLN A 271 -7.69 10.75 15.75
N SER A 272 -7.82 10.69 14.42
CA SER A 272 -8.90 11.38 13.69
C SER A 272 -10.28 10.89 14.12
N ILE A 273 -10.48 9.58 14.15
CA ILE A 273 -11.80 8.98 14.44
C ILE A 273 -12.20 9.24 15.89
N VAL A 274 -11.29 9.03 16.85
CA VAL A 274 -11.56 9.27 18.27
C VAL A 274 -11.72 10.76 18.54
N HIS A 275 -10.93 11.62 17.90
CA HIS A 275 -11.08 13.07 18.00
C HIS A 275 -12.46 13.54 17.52
N ASN A 276 -12.90 13.05 16.36
CA ASN A 276 -14.21 13.38 15.81
C ASN A 276 -15.34 12.91 16.74
N LYS A 277 -15.21 11.72 17.33
CA LYS A 277 -16.22 11.15 18.24
C LYS A 277 -16.33 11.90 19.57
N TYR A 278 -15.23 12.07 20.30
CA TYR A 278 -15.28 12.58 21.68
C TYR A 278 -15.04 14.08 21.79
N ILE A 279 -14.11 14.64 21.00
CA ILE A 279 -13.76 16.07 21.13
C ILE A 279 -14.68 16.95 20.29
N ARG A 280 -14.94 16.60 19.03
CA ARG A 280 -15.91 17.34 18.19
C ARG A 280 -17.35 16.94 18.51
N GLY A 281 -17.61 15.63 18.59
CA GLY A 281 -18.94 15.07 18.85
C GLY A 281 -19.42 15.19 20.30
N ASN A 282 -18.54 15.55 21.25
CA ASN A 282 -18.85 15.63 22.68
C ASN A 282 -19.42 14.33 23.28
N GLU A 283 -19.14 13.18 22.68
CA GLU A 283 -19.50 11.89 23.27
C GLU A 283 -18.72 11.65 24.58
N LYS A 284 -19.25 10.78 25.44
CA LYS A 284 -18.61 10.38 26.70
C LYS A 284 -18.37 8.89 26.72
N PHE A 285 -17.19 8.47 27.17
CA PHE A 285 -16.86 7.07 27.37
C PHE A 285 -17.21 6.68 28.80
N ASN A 286 -18.25 5.87 29.03
CA ASN A 286 -18.66 5.49 30.39
C ASN A 286 -18.83 6.68 31.34
N LYS A 287 -19.41 7.79 30.83
CA LYS A 287 -19.57 9.10 31.50
C LYS A 287 -18.28 9.91 31.68
N ILE A 288 -17.13 9.40 31.25
CA ILE A 288 -15.83 10.07 31.26
C ILE A 288 -15.69 10.94 29.99
N VAL A 289 -15.12 12.13 30.15
CA VAL A 289 -14.82 13.04 29.05
C VAL A 289 -13.41 12.77 28.54
N CYS A 290 -13.27 12.55 27.24
CA CYS A 290 -11.96 12.54 26.57
C CYS A 290 -11.71 13.96 26.05
N SER A 291 -10.75 14.67 26.64
CA SER A 291 -10.46 16.07 26.29
C SER A 291 -9.30 16.21 25.31
N TYR A 292 -8.53 15.14 25.09
CA TYR A 292 -7.45 15.13 24.12
C TYR A 292 -7.15 13.72 23.63
N ILE A 293 -6.92 13.60 22.32
CA ILE A 293 -6.20 12.48 21.73
C ILE A 293 -5.25 13.01 20.67
N GLY A 294 -4.03 12.47 20.65
CA GLY A 294 -3.03 12.80 19.65
C GLY A 294 -2.05 11.66 19.46
N TYR A 295 -1.30 11.67 18.36
CA TYR A 295 -0.18 10.76 18.17
C TYR A 295 1.09 11.51 17.78
N ILE A 296 2.25 10.91 18.03
CA ILE A 296 3.54 11.40 17.58
C ILE A 296 4.46 10.23 17.21
N CYS A 297 5.12 10.34 16.06
CA CYS A 297 6.26 9.50 15.69
C CYS A 297 7.54 10.30 16.00
N PRO A 298 8.22 10.04 17.13
CA PRO A 298 9.25 10.94 17.66
C PRO A 298 10.50 11.03 16.77
N HIS A 299 10.73 10.03 15.90
CA HIS A 299 11.85 10.03 14.98
C HIS A 299 11.53 9.25 13.70
N PRO A 300 11.78 9.79 12.49
CA PRO A 300 11.45 9.13 11.22
C PRO A 300 12.10 7.75 11.01
N LEU A 301 13.31 7.54 11.57
CA LEU A 301 14.05 6.29 11.46
C LEU A 301 13.73 5.26 12.56
N LYS A 302 12.88 5.60 13.54
CA LYS A 302 12.47 4.67 14.60
C LYS A 302 11.02 4.29 14.37
N GLN A 303 10.72 3.01 14.26
CA GLN A 303 9.34 2.54 14.18
C GLN A 303 8.72 2.52 15.58
N LEU A 304 8.44 3.71 16.09
CA LEU A 304 7.78 3.93 17.37
C LEU A 304 6.69 4.99 17.16
N MET A 305 5.49 4.67 17.59
CA MET A 305 4.36 5.58 17.61
C MET A 305 3.93 5.78 19.06
N ILE A 306 3.78 7.03 19.48
CA ILE A 306 3.28 7.35 20.83
C ILE A 306 1.88 7.93 20.69
N ILE A 307 0.88 7.25 21.25
CA ILE A 307 -0.50 7.76 21.33
C ILE A 307 -0.70 8.41 22.70
N ARG A 308 -1.09 9.67 22.72
CA ARG A 308 -1.42 10.41 23.94
C ARG A 308 -2.93 10.54 24.08
N ILE A 309 -3.45 10.21 25.24
CA ILE A 309 -4.88 10.29 25.57
C ILE A 309 -5.04 11.04 26.89
N THR A 310 -6.01 11.94 26.96
CA THR A 310 -6.43 12.61 28.20
C THR A 310 -7.88 12.27 28.51
N LEU A 311 -8.11 11.59 29.64
CA LEU A 311 -9.43 11.24 30.16
C LEU A 311 -9.64 11.98 31.48
N GLU A 312 -10.62 12.89 31.54
CA GLU A 312 -10.86 13.74 32.71
C GLU A 312 -11.14 12.91 33.96
N GLU A 313 -10.51 13.29 35.07
CA GLU A 313 -10.67 12.65 36.39
C GLU A 313 -10.27 11.16 36.42
N GLN A 314 -9.50 10.67 35.43
CA GLN A 314 -9.03 9.28 35.36
C GLN A 314 -7.51 9.18 35.42
N THR A 315 -7.01 8.28 36.27
CA THR A 315 -5.58 7.95 36.38
C THR A 315 -5.30 6.46 36.27
N ASN A 316 -6.35 5.62 36.20
CA ASN A 316 -6.21 4.16 36.15
C ASN A 316 -5.81 3.71 34.73
N PRO A 317 -4.61 3.12 34.53
CA PRO A 317 -4.16 2.64 33.22
C PRO A 317 -5.14 1.67 32.54
N ASP A 318 -5.85 0.84 33.30
CA ASP A 318 -6.79 -0.14 32.73
C ASP A 318 -7.98 0.55 32.04
N VAL A 319 -8.41 1.70 32.54
CA VAL A 319 -9.49 2.50 31.92
C VAL A 319 -9.01 3.07 30.58
N PHE A 320 -7.75 3.53 30.49
CA PHE A 320 -7.18 4.01 29.23
C PHE A 320 -6.98 2.87 28.22
N LYS A 321 -6.53 1.70 28.69
CA LYS A 321 -6.43 0.50 27.84
C LYS A 321 -7.79 0.13 27.28
N GLN A 322 -8.81 0.04 28.14
CA GLN A 322 -10.18 -0.26 27.73
C GLN A 322 -10.70 0.78 26.72
N PHE A 323 -10.48 2.08 26.98
CA PHE A 323 -10.84 3.16 26.07
C PHE A 323 -10.21 3.00 24.69
N LEU A 324 -8.90 2.71 24.63
CA LEU A 324 -8.19 2.55 23.37
C LEU A 324 -8.66 1.29 22.63
N THR A 325 -8.85 0.18 23.34
CA THR A 325 -9.34 -1.10 22.78
C THR A 325 -10.73 -0.94 22.16
N GLU A 326 -11.72 -0.42 22.91
CA GLU A 326 -13.10 -0.28 22.41
C GLU A 326 -13.17 0.66 21.19
N ASN A 327 -12.32 1.69 21.15
CA ASN A 327 -12.25 2.56 19.98
C ASN A 327 -11.56 1.89 18.79
N CYS A 328 -10.52 1.09 19.00
CA CYS A 328 -9.91 0.31 17.93
C CYS A 328 -10.92 -0.72 17.36
N GLU A 329 -11.71 -1.37 18.20
CA GLU A 329 -12.79 -2.27 17.78
C GLU A 329 -13.88 -1.55 16.96
N ALA A 330 -14.26 -0.34 17.38
CA ALA A 330 -15.20 0.48 16.62
C ALA A 330 -14.66 0.87 15.23
N ILE A 331 -13.36 1.22 15.14
CA ILE A 331 -12.69 1.50 13.87
C ILE A 331 -12.65 0.25 12.98
N ILE A 332 -12.32 -0.92 13.55
CA ILE A 332 -12.35 -2.19 12.81
C ILE A 332 -13.75 -2.45 12.24
N LYS A 333 -14.80 -2.20 13.02
CA LYS A 333 -16.19 -2.35 12.55
C LYS A 333 -16.49 -1.41 11.39
N GLU A 334 -16.05 -0.16 11.45
CA GLU A 334 -16.20 0.79 10.34
C GLU A 334 -15.45 0.33 9.09
N LEU A 335 -14.20 -0.10 9.23
CA LEU A 335 -13.39 -0.64 8.13
C LEU A 335 -14.01 -1.86 7.46
N ASN A 336 -14.63 -2.77 8.23
CA ASN A 336 -15.37 -3.90 7.67
C ASN A 336 -16.59 -3.43 6.85
N LEU A 337 -17.35 -2.44 7.34
CA LEU A 337 -18.47 -1.87 6.58
C LEU A 337 -18.00 -1.19 5.28
N ILE A 338 -16.81 -0.57 5.31
CA ILE A 338 -16.17 0.02 4.14
C ILE A 338 -15.82 -1.07 3.11
N ASP A 339 -15.21 -2.17 3.55
CA ASP A 339 -14.85 -3.29 2.67
C ASP A 339 -16.08 -3.98 2.07
N ASP A 340 -17.13 -4.21 2.86
CA ASP A 340 -18.41 -4.72 2.38
C ASP A 340 -19.02 -3.81 1.29
N ALA A 341 -18.99 -2.50 1.53
CA ALA A 341 -19.45 -1.51 0.55
C ALA A 341 -18.59 -1.51 -0.72
N TRP A 342 -17.28 -1.74 -0.59
CA TRP A 342 -16.33 -1.85 -1.70
C TRP A 342 -16.56 -3.10 -2.55
N ILE A 343 -16.74 -4.26 -1.91
CA ILE A 343 -17.09 -5.53 -2.58
C ILE A 343 -18.42 -5.39 -3.33
N LYS A 344 -19.42 -4.76 -2.70
CA LYS A 344 -20.72 -4.49 -3.34
C LYS A 344 -20.58 -3.55 -4.55
N PHE A 345 -19.76 -2.51 -4.45
CA PHE A 345 -19.51 -1.57 -5.55
C PHE A 345 -18.90 -2.28 -6.77
N ASN A 346 -17.90 -3.14 -6.55
CA ASN A 346 -17.23 -3.86 -7.64
C ASN A 346 -18.07 -5.00 -8.23
N SER A 347 -18.89 -5.68 -7.43
CA SER A 347 -19.81 -6.72 -7.96
C SER A 347 -20.93 -6.15 -8.84
N GLN A 348 -21.45 -4.96 -8.53
CA GLN A 348 -22.48 -4.28 -9.34
C GLN A 348 -21.94 -3.80 -10.69
N LYS A 349 -20.66 -3.46 -10.77
CA LYS A 349 -19.98 -3.09 -12.02
C LYS A 349 -19.89 -4.29 -12.98
N ASN A 350 -19.48 -5.45 -12.49
CA ASN A 350 -19.34 -6.65 -13.34
C ASN A 350 -20.65 -7.06 -14.00
N LYS A 351 -21.80 -6.83 -13.33
CA LYS A 351 -23.15 -7.09 -13.88
C LYS A 351 -23.62 -6.09 -14.94
N LYS A 352 -23.02 -4.90 -15.04
CA LYS A 352 -23.35 -3.90 -16.08
C LYS A 352 -22.47 -4.03 -17.33
N ALA A 353 -21.41 -4.82 -17.26
CA ALA A 353 -20.46 -5.07 -18.35
C ALA A 353 -20.73 -6.39 -19.11
N THR A 354 -21.58 -7.26 -18.55
CA THR A 354 -22.25 -8.40 -19.20
C THR A 354 -23.64 -7.98 -19.66
#